data_AF-A0A5E4NM40-F1
#
_entry.id   AF-A0A5E4NM40-F1
#
_cell.length_a   1.000
_cell.length_b   1.000
_cell.length_c   1.000
_cell.angle_alpha   90.00
_cell.angle_beta   90.00
_cell.angle_gamma   90.00
#
_symmetry.space_group_name_H-M   'P 1'
#
loop_
_entity.id
_entity.type
_entity.pdbx_description
1 polymer ?
#
loop_
_entity_poly.entity_id
_entity_poly.type
_entity_poly.pdbx_seq_one_letter_code
_entity_poly.pdbx_strand_id
1 'polypeptide(L)'
;MYKFVILFFIICFCVKKSTNQIITKNFTTETAQEKIFNQKPSYWKVLMKKITFYRKDGGKKINQDKQTCKVNMLSKKSFSQFVQTLLSPTCTLQFTFGKNRSHMRFKNYDPLYVNDDNITLSFDARKHWSNCTIIGEILDQGMCGNCWALATIGVFSDRLCIATKGQINKHLSIEQLTFCCEGCPDHGCMKGCRHFTAWRHLMDHGVVTGGNFNTTDGCQPYKVMPCFDDMGKNICAGRQKTNHECIKGCYGNPSIDFEKDHWKAKDAYYLSYANIQKDILLYGPIQVFIYVYNDLAYYGCGNFKK
;
A
#
# COMPACT_ATOMS: atom_id res chain seq x y z
N MET A 1 -13.99 -12.03 20.13
CA MET A 1 -14.56 -10.70 19.78
C MET A 1 -13.42 -9.86 19.23
N TYR A 2 -13.18 -9.90 17.91
CA TYR A 2 -12.01 -9.26 17.31
C TYR A 2 -12.32 -7.81 16.94
N LYS A 3 -11.66 -6.88 17.62
CA LYS A 3 -11.75 -5.43 17.41
C LYS A 3 -10.63 -5.04 16.45
N PHE A 4 -10.96 -4.33 15.37
CA PHE A 4 -10.01 -3.95 14.32
C PHE A 4 -9.30 -2.64 14.69
N VAL A 5 -7.98 -2.63 14.53
CA VAL A 5 -7.09 -1.47 14.74
C VAL A 5 -6.73 -0.88 13.38
N ILE A 6 -6.81 0.45 13.26
CA ILE A 6 -6.30 1.19 12.10
C ILE A 6 -4.77 1.16 12.21
N LEU A 7 -4.16 0.28 11.45
CA LEU A 7 -2.73 0.32 11.17
C LEU A 7 -2.55 1.20 9.94
N PHE A 8 -1.79 2.29 10.06
CA PHE A 8 -1.27 3.01 8.90
C PHE A 8 -0.31 2.07 8.17
N PHE A 9 -0.90 1.27 7.29
CA PHE A 9 -0.20 0.54 6.28
C PHE A 9 0.11 1.49 5.14
N ILE A 10 1.35 1.49 4.64
CA ILE A 10 1.56 1.99 3.29
C ILE A 10 1.11 0.86 2.36
N ILE A 11 -0.14 0.98 1.92
CA ILE A 11 -0.84 -0.09 1.20
C ILE A 11 -0.35 -0.11 -0.24
N CYS A 12 0.28 -1.21 -0.64
CA CYS A 12 0.54 -1.50 -2.03
C CYS A 12 -0.64 -2.29 -2.63
N PHE A 13 -1.14 -1.83 -3.77
CA PHE A 13 -2.33 -2.38 -4.41
C PHE A 13 -2.00 -3.30 -5.60
N CYS A 14 -2.51 -4.53 -5.61
CA CYS A 14 -2.32 -5.50 -6.71
C CYS A 14 -3.65 -6.10 -7.21
N VAL A 15 -3.72 -6.46 -8.50
CA VAL A 15 -4.90 -7.08 -9.17
C VAL A 15 -4.64 -8.56 -9.46
N LYS A 16 -5.62 -9.43 -9.17
CA LYS A 16 -5.56 -10.85 -9.56
C LYS A 16 -5.91 -11.01 -11.04
N LYS A 17 -4.96 -11.52 -11.84
CA LYS A 17 -5.20 -11.93 -13.23
C LYS A 17 -5.91 -13.29 -13.22
N SER A 18 -7.19 -13.36 -13.57
CA SER A 18 -7.82 -14.63 -13.99
C SER A 18 -8.85 -14.40 -15.09
N THR A 19 -8.49 -14.89 -16.28
CA THR A 19 -9.32 -15.41 -17.37
C THR A 19 -10.60 -14.66 -17.76
N ASN A 20 -10.61 -14.17 -19.00
CA ASN A 20 -11.80 -13.78 -19.77
C ASN A 20 -12.82 -14.92 -19.89
N GLN A 21 -13.61 -15.18 -18.85
CA GLN A 21 -14.91 -15.82 -18.99
C GLN A 21 -15.92 -15.03 -18.18
N ILE A 22 -16.69 -14.21 -18.89
CA ILE A 22 -17.98 -13.71 -18.44
C ILE A 22 -18.88 -14.95 -18.37
N ILE A 23 -19.01 -15.56 -17.19
CA ILE A 23 -20.15 -16.43 -16.91
C ILE A 23 -21.24 -15.53 -16.38
N THR A 24 -22.06 -15.01 -17.30
CA THR A 24 -23.40 -14.53 -16.96
C THR A 24 -24.22 -15.71 -16.45
N LYS A 25 -24.31 -15.88 -15.13
CA LYS A 25 -25.42 -16.63 -14.52
C LYS A 25 -26.42 -15.63 -13.97
N ASN A 26 -27.48 -15.42 -14.76
CA ASN A 26 -28.69 -14.76 -14.32
C ASN A 26 -29.33 -15.59 -13.20
N PHE A 27 -29.60 -14.97 -12.07
CA PHE A 27 -30.61 -15.45 -11.14
C PHE A 27 -31.64 -14.35 -10.97
N THR A 28 -32.75 -14.51 -11.70
CA THR A 28 -34.01 -13.84 -11.43
C THR A 28 -34.56 -14.37 -10.11
N THR A 29 -34.96 -13.46 -9.24
CA THR A 29 -35.67 -13.74 -8.00
C THR A 29 -37.03 -14.36 -8.29
N GLU A 30 -37.31 -15.54 -7.74
CA GLU A 30 -38.63 -15.87 -7.20
C GLU A 30 -38.56 -17.13 -6.31
N THR A 31 -39.23 -17.01 -5.15
CA THR A 31 -39.86 -18.07 -4.33
C THR A 31 -39.07 -19.33 -3.95
N ALA A 32 -38.66 -19.40 -2.68
CA ALA A 32 -38.75 -20.63 -1.86
C ALA A 32 -38.51 -20.34 -0.36
N GLN A 33 -39.61 -20.13 0.38
CA GLN A 33 -39.72 -20.75 1.70
C GLN A 33 -39.95 -22.25 1.46
N GLU A 34 -39.17 -23.13 2.09
CA GLU A 34 -39.64 -24.28 2.88
C GLU A 34 -38.55 -25.35 3.08
N LYS A 35 -38.66 -26.02 4.25
CA LYS A 35 -37.96 -27.25 4.69
C LYS A 35 -36.55 -27.12 5.26
N ILE A 36 -36.51 -26.55 6.47
CA ILE A 36 -36.24 -27.27 7.73
C ILE A 36 -35.52 -28.62 7.54
N PHE A 37 -34.22 -28.67 7.86
CA PHE A 37 -33.63 -29.86 8.46
C PHE A 37 -33.63 -29.69 9.98
N ASN A 38 -34.24 -30.66 10.64
CA ASN A 38 -34.44 -30.75 12.08
C ASN A 38 -33.13 -30.84 12.86
N GLN A 39 -33.13 -30.17 14.02
CA GLN A 39 -32.37 -30.38 15.27
C GLN A 39 -31.49 -29.19 15.72
N LYS A 40 -31.90 -28.59 16.84
CA LYS A 40 -31.22 -27.65 17.77
C LYS A 40 -31.02 -28.38 19.12
N PRO A 41 -30.34 -27.83 20.17
CA PRO A 41 -29.62 -26.54 20.33
C PRO A 41 -28.19 -26.70 20.94
N SER A 42 -27.27 -25.73 20.92
CA SER A 42 -27.33 -24.52 21.76
C SER A 42 -26.12 -23.58 21.49
N TYR A 43 -26.43 -22.28 21.45
CA TYR A 43 -25.56 -21.09 21.37
C TYR A 43 -24.69 -20.85 20.13
N TRP A 44 -25.34 -20.44 19.03
CA TRP A 44 -24.75 -19.53 18.04
C TRP A 44 -25.65 -18.29 17.88
N LYS A 45 -25.14 -17.10 18.22
CA LYS A 45 -25.73 -15.83 17.82
C LYS A 45 -25.02 -15.35 16.55
N VAL A 46 -25.60 -15.67 15.40
CA VAL A 46 -25.25 -15.09 14.10
C VAL A 46 -26.08 -13.83 13.89
N LEU A 47 -25.42 -12.71 13.57
CA LEU A 47 -26.05 -11.58 12.87
C LEU A 47 -25.10 -11.13 11.75
N MET A 48 -25.12 -11.88 10.66
CA MET A 48 -24.76 -11.42 9.32
C MET A 48 -26.04 -10.96 8.62
N LYS A 49 -26.08 -9.69 8.17
CA LYS A 49 -26.98 -9.05 7.18
C LYS A 49 -26.70 -7.53 7.26
N LYS A 50 -26.54 -6.71 6.22
CA LYS A 50 -26.77 -6.79 4.77
C LYS A 50 -25.85 -5.74 4.13
N ILE A 51 -25.16 -6.07 3.04
CA ILE A 51 -24.45 -5.09 2.21
C ILE A 51 -25.41 -4.60 1.12
N THR A 52 -25.44 -3.32 0.83
CA THR A 52 -26.10 -2.72 -0.35
C THR A 52 -25.36 -1.43 -0.61
N PHE A 53 -25.06 -1.04 -1.87
CA PHE A 53 -25.07 0.37 -2.32
C PHE A 53 -24.97 0.57 -3.86
N TYR A 54 -25.47 1.73 -4.32
CA TYR A 54 -26.20 1.98 -5.58
C TYR A 54 -25.36 2.40 -6.81
N ARG A 55 -25.93 2.16 -8.00
CA ARG A 55 -25.43 2.52 -9.35
C ARG A 55 -25.73 3.99 -9.73
N LYS A 56 -25.06 4.42 -10.80
CA LYS A 56 -24.85 5.76 -11.37
C LYS A 56 -26.10 6.52 -11.87
N ASP A 57 -27.31 6.14 -11.45
CA ASP A 57 -28.54 6.43 -12.19
C ASP A 57 -29.62 7.07 -11.29
N GLY A 58 -29.25 7.98 -10.36
CA GLY A 58 -30.26 8.75 -9.60
C GLY A 58 -30.03 8.89 -8.10
N GLY A 59 -28.79 9.15 -7.68
CA GLY A 59 -28.43 9.75 -6.39
C GLY A 59 -29.33 9.43 -5.19
N LYS A 60 -29.13 8.28 -4.52
CA LYS A 60 -29.45 8.17 -3.08
C LYS A 60 -28.72 7.03 -2.35
N LYS A 61 -28.13 7.47 -1.23
CA LYS A 61 -27.53 6.87 -0.01
C LYS A 61 -26.63 5.65 -0.06
N ILE A 62 -25.40 5.86 0.44
CA ILE A 62 -24.39 4.89 0.85
C ILE A 62 -23.92 5.18 2.27
N ASN A 63 -24.58 4.58 3.28
CA ASN A 63 -23.98 4.01 4.49
C ASN A 63 -25.06 3.49 5.46
N GLN A 64 -24.92 2.24 5.93
CA GLN A 64 -25.78 1.63 6.97
C GLN A 64 -25.24 1.87 8.39
N ASP A 65 -24.03 2.39 8.53
CA ASP A 65 -23.61 3.10 9.74
C ASP A 65 -23.90 4.59 9.56
N LYS A 66 -24.29 5.30 10.62
CA LYS A 66 -24.59 6.75 10.62
C LYS A 66 -23.41 7.66 10.24
N GLN A 67 -22.42 7.19 9.50
CA GLN A 67 -21.29 7.97 9.04
C GLN A 67 -21.55 8.45 7.62
N THR A 68 -21.86 9.73 7.45
CA THR A 68 -21.96 10.33 6.12
C THR A 68 -20.54 10.62 5.62
N CYS A 69 -20.01 9.78 4.73
CA CYS A 69 -18.70 10.00 4.13
C CYS A 69 -18.81 10.88 2.87
N LYS A 70 -17.84 11.76 2.66
CA LYS A 70 -17.65 12.38 1.33
C LYS A 70 -17.23 11.28 0.35
N VAL A 71 -17.85 11.27 -0.83
CA VAL A 71 -17.47 10.36 -1.90
C VAL A 71 -16.05 10.72 -2.35
N ASN A 72 -15.16 9.72 -2.45
CA ASN A 72 -13.76 9.99 -2.79
C ASN A 72 -13.59 10.47 -4.24
N MET A 73 -12.42 11.03 -4.54
CA MET A 73 -12.07 11.58 -5.85
C MET A 73 -12.08 10.53 -7.00
N LEU A 74 -12.03 9.24 -6.67
CA LEU A 74 -11.96 8.13 -7.63
C LEU A 74 -13.34 7.60 -8.03
N SER A 75 -14.37 7.87 -7.22
CA SER A 75 -15.75 7.45 -7.44
C SER A 75 -16.39 7.88 -8.77
N LYS A 76 -15.84 8.89 -9.43
CA LYS A 76 -16.32 9.36 -10.75
C LYS A 76 -15.74 8.56 -11.93
N LYS A 77 -14.80 7.64 -11.70
CA LYS A 77 -14.08 6.87 -12.74
C LYS A 77 -14.69 5.50 -12.98
N SER A 78 -14.43 4.94 -14.17
CA SER A 78 -14.69 3.52 -14.43
C SER A 78 -13.65 2.66 -13.69
N PHE A 79 -14.01 1.41 -13.35
CA PHE A 79 -13.06 0.51 -12.70
C PHE A 79 -11.82 0.25 -13.57
N SER A 80 -11.97 0.20 -14.90
CA SER A 80 -10.84 0.09 -15.83
C SER A 80 -9.87 1.28 -15.72
N GLN A 81 -10.40 2.51 -15.64
CA GLN A 81 -9.57 3.70 -15.42
C GLN A 81 -8.88 3.67 -14.05
N PHE A 82 -9.56 3.21 -13.00
CA PHE A 82 -8.97 3.05 -11.67
C PHE A 82 -7.81 2.03 -11.67
N VAL A 83 -8.00 0.86 -12.30
CA VAL A 83 -6.96 -0.15 -12.46
C VAL A 83 -5.78 0.37 -13.28
N GLN A 84 -6.05 0.99 -14.43
CA GLN A 84 -5.00 1.51 -15.31
C GLN A 84 -4.21 2.65 -14.65
N THR A 85 -4.86 3.51 -13.88
CA THR A 85 -4.21 4.68 -13.26
C THR A 85 -3.38 4.28 -12.03
N LEU A 86 -3.96 3.51 -11.11
CA LEU A 86 -3.38 3.33 -9.77
C LEU A 86 -2.75 1.95 -9.55
N LEU A 87 -3.15 0.95 -10.32
CA LEU A 87 -2.73 -0.42 -10.08
C LEU A 87 -1.63 -0.82 -11.07
N SER A 88 -0.71 -1.64 -10.58
CA SER A 88 0.27 -2.30 -11.44
C SER A 88 -0.38 -3.55 -12.03
N PRO A 89 -0.57 -3.63 -13.37
CA PRO A 89 -1.38 -4.68 -14.00
C PRO A 89 -0.78 -6.10 -13.89
N THR A 90 0.49 -6.20 -13.51
CA THR A 90 1.25 -7.46 -13.46
C THR A 90 1.82 -7.78 -12.08
N CYS A 91 1.40 -7.07 -11.03
CA CYS A 91 1.65 -7.53 -9.66
C CYS A 91 0.77 -8.76 -9.41
N THR A 92 1.16 -9.89 -9.98
CA THR A 92 0.68 -11.16 -9.53
C THR A 92 1.28 -11.28 -8.14
N LEU A 93 0.44 -11.36 -7.11
CA LEU A 93 0.82 -11.98 -5.84
C LEU A 93 1.13 -13.45 -6.13
N GLN A 94 2.19 -13.70 -6.90
CA GLN A 94 2.91 -14.94 -6.83
C GLN A 94 3.59 -14.89 -5.46
N PHE A 95 2.80 -15.25 -4.43
CA PHE A 95 3.27 -16.19 -3.44
C PHE A 95 3.69 -17.44 -4.23
N THR A 96 4.81 -17.36 -4.94
CA THR A 96 5.44 -18.53 -5.49
C THR A 96 6.01 -19.22 -4.27
N PHE A 97 5.17 -20.06 -3.63
CA PHE A 97 5.57 -21.27 -2.94
C PHE A 97 6.21 -22.26 -3.95
N GLY A 98 6.98 -21.73 -4.91
CA GLY A 98 7.44 -22.37 -6.12
C GLY A 98 8.95 -22.28 -6.19
N LYS A 99 9.59 -23.25 -5.54
CA LYS A 99 10.87 -23.89 -5.90
C LYS A 99 12.09 -23.03 -6.30
N ASN A 100 12.18 -21.77 -5.88
CA ASN A 100 13.46 -21.09 -5.70
C ASN A 100 13.33 -20.13 -4.52
N ARG A 101 13.83 -20.57 -3.35
CA ARG A 101 13.69 -19.88 -2.06
C ARG A 101 14.19 -18.45 -2.17
N SER A 102 13.28 -17.47 -2.07
CA SER A 102 13.66 -16.16 -1.55
C SER A 102 14.15 -16.37 -0.12
N HIS A 103 15.41 -16.03 0.15
CA HIS A 103 16.08 -16.22 1.43
C HIS A 103 15.55 -15.31 2.57
N MET A 104 14.46 -14.54 2.36
CA MET A 104 13.89 -13.71 3.43
C MET A 104 13.15 -14.57 4.44
N ARG A 105 13.56 -14.45 5.68
CA ARG A 105 13.04 -15.26 6.79
C ARG A 105 11.77 -14.63 7.34
N PHE A 106 10.91 -15.47 7.90
CA PHE A 106 9.85 -14.99 8.78
C PHE A 106 10.48 -14.61 10.12
N LYS A 107 10.22 -13.38 10.57
CA LYS A 107 10.63 -12.91 11.89
C LYS A 107 9.62 -13.43 12.91
N ASN A 108 9.96 -14.58 13.50
CA ASN A 108 9.11 -15.25 14.47
C ASN A 108 9.34 -14.75 15.90
N TYR A 109 10.54 -14.24 16.19
CA TYR A 109 10.95 -13.78 17.51
C TYR A 109 11.84 -12.55 17.40
N ASP A 110 11.71 -11.66 18.38
CA ASP A 110 12.60 -10.54 18.66
C ASP A 110 12.64 -10.39 20.19
N PRO A 111 13.82 -10.34 20.83
CA PRO A 111 13.92 -10.20 22.28
C PRO A 111 13.31 -8.89 22.79
N LEU A 112 13.11 -7.89 21.92
CA LEU A 112 12.50 -6.61 22.26
C LEU A 112 10.99 -6.58 22.05
N TYR A 113 10.38 -7.65 21.53
CA TYR A 113 8.94 -7.71 21.39
C TYR A 113 8.24 -7.71 22.74
N VAL A 114 7.23 -6.85 22.85
CA VAL A 114 6.36 -6.79 24.02
C VAL A 114 5.50 -8.05 24.12
N ASN A 115 5.14 -8.42 25.35
CA ASN A 115 4.15 -9.46 25.60
C ASN A 115 2.79 -9.08 25.01
N ASP A 116 2.00 -10.08 24.62
CA ASP A 116 0.68 -9.86 24.01
C ASP A 116 -0.27 -9.05 24.92
N ASP A 117 -0.18 -9.26 26.23
CA ASP A 117 -0.98 -8.53 27.23
C ASP A 117 -0.68 -7.03 27.29
N ASN A 118 0.48 -6.61 26.76
CA ASN A 118 0.93 -5.22 26.76
C ASN A 118 0.65 -4.50 25.43
N ILE A 119 0.02 -5.16 24.45
CA ILE A 119 -0.33 -4.54 23.18
C ILE A 119 -1.52 -3.59 23.39
N THR A 120 -1.33 -2.31 23.08
CA THR A 120 -2.37 -1.30 23.24
C THR A 120 -3.55 -1.52 22.27
N LEU A 121 -4.74 -1.15 22.71
CA LEU A 121 -5.97 -1.21 21.89
C LEU A 121 -5.91 -0.32 20.65
N SER A 122 -5.14 0.76 20.71
CA SER A 122 -4.93 1.67 19.59
C SER A 122 -3.48 2.16 19.57
N PHE A 123 -2.99 2.41 18.36
CA PHE A 123 -1.66 2.91 18.13
C PHE A 123 -1.66 3.80 16.89
N ASP A 124 -0.91 4.90 16.94
CA ASP A 124 -0.75 5.82 15.82
C ASP A 124 0.73 6.23 15.77
N ALA A 125 1.45 5.72 14.76
CA ALA A 125 2.87 5.94 14.58
C ALA A 125 3.23 7.44 14.50
N ARG A 126 2.33 8.27 13.93
CA ARG A 126 2.52 9.71 13.80
C ARG A 126 2.53 10.43 15.14
N LYS A 127 1.79 9.89 16.11
CA LYS A 127 1.75 10.42 17.48
C LYS A 127 2.89 9.86 18.32
N HIS A 128 3.20 8.58 18.14
CA HIS A 128 4.23 7.91 18.92
C HIS A 128 5.64 8.40 18.57
N TRP A 129 5.92 8.58 17.28
CA TRP A 129 7.17 9.17 16.78
C TRP A 129 6.90 10.54 16.18
N SER A 130 6.38 11.47 16.98
CA SER A 130 6.02 12.82 16.53
C SER A 130 7.20 13.61 15.93
N ASN A 131 8.43 13.27 16.28
CA ASN A 131 9.64 13.89 15.73
C ASN A 131 9.96 13.41 14.31
N CYS A 132 9.33 12.32 13.86
CA CYS A 132 9.40 11.81 12.50
C CYS A 132 8.18 12.29 11.71
N THR A 133 8.26 13.53 11.24
CA THR A 133 7.16 14.21 10.56
C THR A 133 6.76 13.52 9.25
N ILE A 134 7.71 12.84 8.59
CA ILE A 134 7.48 12.12 7.33
C ILE A 134 6.47 10.96 7.44
N ILE A 135 6.26 10.37 8.63
CA ILE A 135 5.31 9.25 8.84
C ILE A 135 3.87 9.67 8.49
N GLY A 136 3.56 10.95 8.63
CA GLY A 136 2.24 11.50 8.32
C GLY A 136 2.06 11.92 6.87
N GLU A 137 3.12 11.91 6.06
CA GLU A 137 3.09 12.42 4.70
C GLU A 137 2.51 11.39 3.73
N ILE A 138 1.65 11.87 2.82
CA ILE A 138 1.02 11.03 1.80
C ILE A 138 1.71 11.27 0.47
N LEU A 139 2.36 10.24 -0.04
CA LEU A 139 3.08 10.26 -1.32
C LEU A 139 2.14 9.91 -2.47
N ASP A 140 2.23 10.63 -3.59
CA ASP A 140 1.48 10.33 -4.82
C ASP A 140 2.37 9.59 -5.83
N GLN A 141 1.96 8.37 -6.21
CA GLN A 141 2.66 7.59 -7.24
C GLN A 141 2.57 8.21 -8.64
N GLY A 142 1.60 9.10 -8.87
CA GLY A 142 1.32 9.68 -10.18
C GLY A 142 0.83 8.66 -11.19
N MET A 143 1.04 8.92 -12.48
CA MET A 143 0.67 7.99 -13.56
C MET A 143 1.73 6.90 -13.73
N CYS A 144 2.05 6.19 -12.66
CA CYS A 144 3.08 5.17 -12.61
C CYS A 144 2.61 3.99 -11.75
N GLY A 145 2.80 2.75 -12.22
CA GLY A 145 2.45 1.52 -11.49
C GLY A 145 3.49 1.10 -10.45
N ASN A 146 4.17 2.06 -9.80
CA ASN A 146 5.27 1.84 -8.87
C ASN A 146 4.86 1.89 -7.39
N CYS A 147 3.59 1.59 -7.07
CA CYS A 147 3.13 1.46 -5.69
C CYS A 147 4.01 0.52 -4.84
N TRP A 148 4.65 -0.47 -5.47
CA TRP A 148 5.64 -1.34 -4.86
C TRP A 148 6.87 -0.57 -4.36
N ALA A 149 7.38 0.39 -5.13
CA ALA A 149 8.54 1.20 -4.78
C ALA A 149 8.16 2.27 -3.76
N LEU A 150 7.06 3.00 -4.01
CA LEU A 150 6.55 4.04 -3.11
C LEU A 150 6.29 3.46 -1.71
N ALA A 151 5.63 2.30 -1.61
CA ALA A 151 5.37 1.68 -0.33
C ALA A 151 6.63 1.17 0.38
N THR A 152 7.61 0.66 -0.38
CA THR A 152 8.89 0.22 0.18
C THR A 152 9.68 1.42 0.73
N ILE A 153 9.78 2.50 -0.05
CA ILE A 153 10.52 3.71 0.31
C ILE A 153 9.87 4.47 1.45
N GLY A 154 8.54 4.61 1.46
CA GLY A 154 7.86 5.27 2.58
C GLY A 154 8.14 4.54 3.89
N VAL A 155 7.99 3.20 3.90
CA VAL A 155 8.29 2.40 5.09
C VAL A 155 9.76 2.49 5.49
N PHE A 156 10.67 2.44 4.52
CA PHE A 156 12.10 2.50 4.82
C PHE A 156 12.49 3.89 5.36
N SER A 157 11.96 4.97 4.80
CA SER A 157 12.19 6.33 5.26
C SER A 157 11.67 6.53 6.70
N ASP A 158 10.45 6.07 6.98
CA ASP A 158 9.86 6.13 8.33
C ASP A 158 10.74 5.38 9.34
N ARG A 159 11.15 4.16 9.01
CA ARG A 159 11.99 3.33 9.88
C ARG A 159 13.40 3.90 10.05
N LEU A 160 13.94 4.53 9.02
CA LEU A 160 15.23 5.23 9.10
C LEU A 160 15.14 6.43 10.04
N CYS A 161 14.06 7.21 9.96
CA CYS A 161 13.82 8.30 10.90
C CYS A 161 13.71 7.79 12.34
N ILE A 162 12.92 6.74 12.57
CA ILE A 162 12.75 6.13 13.89
C ILE A 162 14.10 5.63 14.44
N ALA A 163 14.84 4.86 13.64
CA ALA A 163 16.13 4.28 14.03
C ALA A 163 17.19 5.35 14.33
N THR A 164 17.14 6.48 13.61
CA THR A 164 18.06 7.61 13.80
C THR A 164 17.54 8.65 14.79
N LYS A 165 16.41 8.38 15.46
CA LYS A 165 15.76 9.27 16.43
C LYS A 165 15.47 10.67 15.85
N GLY A 166 15.06 10.73 14.59
CA GLY A 166 14.71 11.98 13.91
C GLY A 166 15.86 12.71 13.22
N GLN A 167 17.11 12.20 13.28
CA GLN A 167 18.23 12.85 12.59
C GLN A 167 18.05 12.79 11.07
N ILE A 168 17.54 11.68 10.54
CA ILE A 168 17.18 11.53 9.14
C ILE A 168 15.66 11.55 9.01
N ASN A 169 15.09 12.76 8.97
CA ASN A 169 13.65 12.99 8.83
C ASN A 169 13.32 13.53 7.43
N LYS A 170 13.64 12.73 6.40
CA LYS A 170 13.43 13.03 4.97
C LYS A 170 13.11 11.75 4.21
N HIS A 171 12.43 11.89 3.07
CA HIS A 171 12.17 10.75 2.19
C HIS A 171 13.43 10.30 1.45
N LEU A 172 13.52 8.98 1.30
CA LEU A 172 14.42 8.35 0.34
C LEU A 172 13.80 8.39 -1.07
N SER A 173 14.64 8.20 -2.09
CA SER A 173 14.24 8.39 -3.47
C SER A 173 13.36 7.25 -3.98
N ILE A 174 12.07 7.56 -4.14
CA ILE A 174 11.13 6.71 -4.87
C ILE A 174 11.57 6.57 -6.33
N GLU A 175 12.13 7.63 -6.92
CA GLU A 175 12.65 7.62 -8.29
C GLU A 175 13.72 6.54 -8.46
N GLN A 176 14.75 6.57 -7.61
CA GLN A 176 15.87 5.67 -7.74
C GLN A 176 15.43 4.22 -7.58
N LEU A 177 14.63 3.91 -6.56
CA LEU A 177 14.13 2.54 -6.40
C LEU A 177 13.27 2.12 -7.60
N THR A 178 12.48 3.04 -8.16
CA THR A 178 11.58 2.72 -9.28
C THR A 178 12.35 2.41 -10.56
N PHE A 179 13.38 3.18 -10.91
CA PHE A 179 14.02 3.15 -12.23
C PHE A 179 15.47 2.61 -12.23
N CYS A 180 16.11 2.48 -11.07
CA CYS A 180 17.47 1.95 -10.92
C CYS A 180 17.55 0.65 -10.13
N CYS A 181 16.43 -0.04 -9.86
CA CYS A 181 16.49 -1.29 -9.09
C CYS A 181 17.17 -2.43 -9.87
N GLU A 182 18.47 -2.56 -9.69
CA GLU A 182 19.26 -3.69 -10.19
C GLU A 182 18.76 -5.00 -9.54
N GLY A 183 18.54 -6.03 -10.35
CA GLY A 183 18.03 -7.33 -9.89
C GLY A 183 16.52 -7.37 -9.59
N CYS A 184 15.80 -6.24 -9.72
CA CYS A 184 14.35 -6.22 -9.70
C CYS A 184 13.77 -6.59 -11.08
N PRO A 185 13.07 -7.75 -11.21
CA PRO A 185 12.39 -8.07 -12.46
C PRO A 185 11.25 -7.08 -12.67
N ASP A 186 11.16 -6.54 -13.88
CA ASP A 186 10.02 -5.73 -14.30
C ASP A 186 9.80 -4.46 -13.44
N HIS A 187 10.90 -3.80 -13.02
CA HIS A 187 10.85 -2.49 -12.36
C HIS A 187 10.39 -1.36 -13.30
N GLY A 188 10.10 -0.20 -12.72
CA GLY A 188 9.48 0.93 -13.41
C GLY A 188 7.97 1.05 -13.18
N CYS A 189 7.31 1.71 -14.13
CA CYS A 189 5.91 2.11 -14.06
C CYS A 189 4.93 1.13 -14.73
N MET A 190 5.38 0.40 -15.74
CA MET A 190 4.49 -0.42 -16.57
C MET A 190 4.13 -1.75 -15.92
N LYS A 191 5.03 -2.25 -15.07
CA LYS A 191 4.91 -3.52 -14.37
C LYS A 191 5.20 -3.32 -12.88
N GLY A 192 5.01 -4.37 -12.09
CA GLY A 192 5.26 -4.33 -10.65
C GLY A 192 6.35 -5.31 -10.26
N CYS A 193 7.25 -4.87 -9.38
CA CYS A 193 8.26 -5.75 -8.80
C CYS A 193 7.70 -6.62 -7.68
N ARG A 194 8.42 -7.71 -7.39
CA ARG A 194 8.25 -8.48 -6.17
C ARG A 194 8.84 -7.65 -5.01
N HIS A 195 8.06 -7.40 -3.96
CA HIS A 195 8.53 -6.66 -2.76
C HIS A 195 9.88 -7.16 -2.24
N PHE A 196 10.09 -8.48 -2.30
CA PHE A 196 11.35 -9.10 -1.92
C PHE A 196 12.57 -8.55 -2.67
N THR A 197 12.48 -8.33 -3.98
CA THR A 197 13.62 -7.83 -4.75
C THR A 197 13.89 -6.35 -4.47
N ALA A 198 12.85 -5.57 -4.16
CA ALA A 198 13.00 -4.18 -3.74
C ALA A 198 13.75 -4.08 -2.40
N TRP A 199 13.32 -4.84 -1.38
CA TRP A 199 14.02 -4.88 -0.09
C TRP A 199 15.43 -5.44 -0.21
N ARG A 200 15.66 -6.45 -1.06
CA ARG A 200 17.02 -6.93 -1.37
C ARG A 200 17.88 -5.83 -1.98
N HIS A 201 17.37 -5.10 -2.96
CA HIS A 201 18.10 -3.98 -3.54
C HIS A 201 18.47 -2.92 -2.49
N LEU A 202 17.54 -2.62 -1.56
CA LEU A 202 17.85 -1.71 -0.45
C LEU A 202 18.93 -2.24 0.49
N MET A 203 19.04 -3.55 0.68
CA MET A 203 20.14 -4.13 1.48
C MET A 203 21.48 -4.09 0.74
N ASP A 204 21.47 -4.45 -0.55
CA ASP A 204 22.69 -4.60 -1.34
C ASP A 204 23.27 -3.25 -1.80
N HIS A 205 22.40 -2.37 -2.29
CA HIS A 205 22.75 -1.10 -2.95
C HIS A 205 22.24 0.11 -2.18
N GLY A 206 21.08 0.01 -1.55
CA GLY A 206 20.42 1.16 -0.92
C GLY A 206 19.84 2.12 -1.95
N VAL A 207 19.39 3.28 -1.47
CA VAL A 207 18.97 4.40 -2.32
C VAL A 207 19.34 5.74 -1.69
N VAL A 208 19.48 6.76 -2.52
CA VAL A 208 19.71 8.15 -2.14
C VAL A 208 18.46 8.81 -1.58
N THR A 209 18.62 9.98 -0.97
CA THR A 209 17.50 10.83 -0.56
C THR A 209 16.74 11.38 -1.77
N GLY A 210 15.44 11.63 -1.63
CA GLY A 210 14.65 12.18 -2.72
C GLY A 210 13.26 12.62 -2.26
N GLY A 211 12.97 13.90 -2.46
CA GLY A 211 11.67 14.50 -2.13
C GLY A 211 10.60 14.32 -3.18
N ASN A 212 9.54 15.11 -3.04
CA ASN A 212 8.37 15.08 -3.91
C ASN A 212 8.67 15.63 -5.31
N PHE A 213 7.71 15.42 -6.22
CA PHE A 213 7.76 15.97 -7.57
C PHE A 213 7.93 17.49 -7.56
N ASN A 214 8.75 17.99 -8.49
CA ASN A 214 9.05 19.42 -8.68
C ASN A 214 9.66 20.10 -7.44
N THR A 215 10.45 19.34 -6.67
CA THR A 215 11.29 19.87 -5.57
C THR A 215 12.76 19.68 -5.91
N THR A 216 13.64 20.36 -5.17
CA THR A 216 15.09 20.10 -5.15
C THR A 216 15.52 19.33 -3.90
N ASP A 217 14.55 18.74 -3.18
CA ASP A 217 14.79 18.08 -1.91
C ASP A 217 15.46 16.71 -2.12
N GLY A 218 16.59 16.52 -1.44
CA GLY A 218 17.39 15.31 -1.55
C GLY A 218 18.16 15.19 -2.87
N CYS A 219 18.80 14.05 -3.07
CA CYS A 219 19.63 13.80 -4.25
C CYS A 219 18.80 13.60 -5.52
N GLN A 220 17.78 12.75 -5.46
CA GLN A 220 16.94 12.36 -6.59
C GLN A 220 15.44 12.51 -6.27
N PRO A 221 14.91 13.75 -6.29
CA PRO A 221 13.48 14.00 -6.09
C PRO A 221 12.65 13.34 -7.20
N TYR A 222 11.41 12.98 -6.88
CA TYR A 222 10.56 12.20 -7.80
C TYR A 222 10.29 12.95 -9.11
N LYS A 223 10.38 12.27 -10.27
CA LYS A 223 10.10 12.91 -11.57
C LYS A 223 8.71 12.60 -12.11
N VAL A 224 8.01 11.62 -11.54
CA VAL A 224 6.64 11.34 -11.98
C VAL A 224 5.70 12.38 -11.38
N MET A 225 4.99 13.06 -12.27
CA MET A 225 4.04 14.09 -11.89
C MET A 225 2.82 13.49 -11.15
N PRO A 226 2.39 14.07 -10.01
CA PRO A 226 1.18 13.72 -9.30
C PRO A 226 -0.05 13.73 -10.21
N CYS A 227 -1.03 12.89 -9.92
CA CYS A 227 -2.22 12.83 -10.77
C CYS A 227 -3.32 13.80 -10.42
N PHE A 228 -3.16 14.51 -9.30
CA PHE A 228 -4.15 15.43 -8.80
C PHE A 228 -3.47 16.74 -8.43
N ASP A 229 -4.05 17.85 -8.87
CA ASP A 229 -3.62 19.19 -8.45
C ASP A 229 -4.17 19.52 -7.05
N ASP A 230 -3.80 20.69 -6.52
CA ASP A 230 -4.22 21.15 -5.19
C ASP A 230 -5.75 21.30 -5.06
N MET A 231 -6.48 21.38 -6.18
CA MET A 231 -7.93 21.43 -6.25
C MET A 231 -8.58 20.04 -6.36
N GLY A 232 -7.78 18.96 -6.41
CA GLY A 232 -8.24 17.59 -6.59
C GLY A 232 -8.70 17.28 -8.02
N LYS A 233 -8.34 18.10 -9.01
CA LYS A 233 -8.63 17.82 -10.41
C LYS A 233 -7.62 16.79 -10.93
N ASN A 234 -8.12 15.76 -11.61
CA ASN A 234 -7.25 14.78 -12.24
C ASN A 234 -6.56 15.38 -13.47
N ILE A 235 -5.23 15.45 -13.45
CA ILE A 235 -4.39 15.99 -14.53
C ILE A 235 -3.63 14.91 -15.31
N CYS A 236 -3.87 13.63 -14.99
CA CYS A 236 -3.32 12.46 -15.66
C CYS A 236 -4.19 11.90 -16.79
N ALA A 237 -5.38 12.48 -17.05
CA ALA A 237 -6.24 12.01 -18.14
C ALA A 237 -5.50 12.11 -19.50
N GLY A 238 -5.54 11.04 -20.29
CA GLY A 238 -4.77 10.94 -21.55
C GLY A 238 -3.27 10.62 -21.36
N ARG A 239 -2.81 10.61 -20.11
CA ARG A 239 -1.53 10.13 -19.58
C ARG A 239 -1.17 8.72 -20.05
N GLN A 240 0.04 8.47 -20.55
CA GLN A 240 0.60 7.11 -20.57
C GLN A 240 1.64 6.95 -19.46
N LYS A 241 1.78 5.72 -18.96
CA LYS A 241 2.86 5.37 -18.02
C LYS A 241 4.18 5.33 -18.78
N THR A 242 5.18 6.04 -18.30
CA THR A 242 6.52 6.09 -18.91
C THR A 242 7.56 5.66 -17.91
N ASN A 243 8.53 4.86 -18.36
CA ASN A 243 9.73 4.61 -17.56
C ASN A 243 10.73 5.74 -17.79
N HIS A 244 11.37 6.19 -16.71
CA HIS A 244 12.53 7.07 -16.80
C HIS A 244 13.82 6.26 -16.89
N GLU A 245 14.86 6.89 -17.43
CA GLU A 245 16.21 6.32 -17.41
C GLU A 245 16.77 6.31 -16.00
N CYS A 246 17.58 5.29 -15.68
CA CYS A 246 18.32 5.26 -14.44
C CYS A 246 19.46 6.29 -14.49
N ILE A 247 19.36 7.35 -13.69
CA ILE A 247 20.38 8.39 -13.59
C ILE A 247 21.33 8.06 -12.44
N LYS A 248 22.63 8.01 -12.74
CA LYS A 248 23.70 7.84 -11.74
C LYS A 248 24.26 9.21 -11.33
N GLY A 249 23.50 9.92 -10.50
CA GLY A 249 23.87 11.27 -10.05
C GLY A 249 22.69 12.02 -9.41
N CYS A 250 23.01 13.02 -8.58
CA CYS A 250 22.00 13.89 -7.99
C CYS A 250 21.55 14.97 -8.99
N TYR A 251 20.25 15.24 -9.02
CA TYR A 251 19.65 16.33 -9.79
C TYR A 251 18.65 17.18 -8.98
N GLY A 252 18.46 16.85 -7.69
CA GLY A 252 17.75 17.71 -6.74
C GLY A 252 18.70 18.72 -6.09
N ASN A 253 19.31 18.33 -4.98
CA ASN A 253 20.28 19.14 -4.26
C ASN A 253 21.71 18.84 -4.76
N PRO A 254 22.40 19.81 -5.39
CA PRO A 254 23.73 19.61 -5.95
C PRO A 254 24.83 19.48 -4.88
N SER A 255 24.56 19.81 -3.62
CA SER A 255 25.52 19.69 -2.52
C SER A 255 25.66 18.26 -2.00
N ILE A 256 24.76 17.36 -2.41
CA ILE A 256 24.75 15.97 -1.98
C ILE A 256 25.66 15.15 -2.89
N ASP A 257 26.55 14.36 -2.29
CA ASP A 257 27.40 13.39 -2.96
C ASP A 257 26.57 12.12 -3.24
N PHE A 258 26.35 11.83 -4.52
CA PHE A 258 25.51 10.70 -4.96
C PHE A 258 25.97 9.37 -4.39
N GLU A 259 27.27 9.09 -4.38
CA GLU A 259 27.81 7.81 -3.92
C GLU A 259 27.64 7.66 -2.40
N LYS A 260 27.79 8.75 -1.65
CA LYS A 260 27.70 8.74 -0.18
C LYS A 260 26.29 8.80 0.37
N ASP A 261 25.31 9.25 -0.41
CA ASP A 261 23.93 9.41 0.05
C ASP A 261 23.11 8.10 -0.02
N HIS A 262 23.71 6.97 -0.42
CA HIS A 262 22.99 5.69 -0.48
C HIS A 262 22.74 5.11 0.93
N TRP A 263 21.48 5.13 1.35
CA TRP A 263 21.01 4.53 2.59
C TRP A 263 20.61 3.08 2.37
N LYS A 264 21.23 2.17 3.12
CA LYS A 264 20.99 0.72 3.00
C LYS A 264 20.14 0.19 4.14
N ALA A 265 19.24 -0.73 3.82
CA ALA A 265 18.52 -1.49 4.82
C ALA A 265 19.47 -2.52 5.46
N LYS A 266 19.44 -2.65 6.78
CA LYS A 266 20.26 -3.66 7.48
C LYS A 266 19.73 -5.08 7.28
N ASP A 267 18.40 -5.23 7.26
CA ASP A 267 17.73 -6.52 7.16
C ASP A 267 16.32 -6.33 6.57
N ALA A 268 15.76 -7.42 6.06
CA ALA A 268 14.39 -7.48 5.57
C ALA A 268 13.77 -8.84 5.93
N TYR A 269 12.52 -8.83 6.37
CA TYR A 269 11.84 -10.03 6.85
C TYR A 269 10.33 -10.01 6.60
N TYR A 270 9.72 -11.19 6.66
CA TYR A 270 8.27 -11.33 6.67
C TYR A 270 7.72 -11.38 8.09
N LEU A 271 6.53 -10.84 8.29
CA LEU A 271 5.82 -10.87 9.57
C LEU A 271 4.63 -11.84 9.50
N SER A 272 4.46 -12.61 10.57
CA SER A 272 3.23 -13.36 10.82
C SER A 272 2.19 -12.42 11.45
N TYR A 273 0.91 -12.78 11.35
CA TYR A 273 -0.17 -11.99 11.94
C TYR A 273 0.05 -11.68 13.43
N ALA A 274 0.56 -12.66 14.19
CA ALA A 274 0.85 -12.53 15.61
C ALA A 274 1.92 -11.48 15.93
N ASN A 275 2.83 -11.19 14.99
CA ASN A 275 3.96 -10.28 15.21
C ASN A 275 3.77 -8.91 14.56
N ILE A 276 2.74 -8.69 13.73
CA ILE A 276 2.52 -7.41 13.05
C ILE A 276 2.41 -6.25 14.05
N GLN A 277 1.56 -6.39 15.07
CA GLN A 277 1.37 -5.32 16.05
C GLN A 277 2.65 -5.06 16.86
N LYS A 278 3.34 -6.12 17.28
CA LYS A 278 4.60 -6.02 18.04
C LYS A 278 5.70 -5.32 17.24
N ASP A 279 5.86 -5.68 15.96
CA ASP A 279 6.86 -5.07 15.09
C ASP A 279 6.52 -3.60 14.78
N ILE A 280 5.23 -3.29 14.60
CA ILE A 280 4.80 -1.91 14.37
C ILE A 280 5.00 -1.04 15.60
N LEU A 281 4.73 -1.55 16.81
CA LEU A 281 4.95 -0.81 18.06
C LEU A 281 6.43 -0.51 18.28
N LEU A 282 7.30 -1.44 17.91
CA LEU A 282 8.72 -1.34 18.19
C LEU A 282 9.52 -0.60 17.10
N TYR A 283 9.25 -0.91 15.84
CA TYR A 283 10.05 -0.45 14.70
C TYR A 283 9.29 0.48 13.76
N GLY A 284 7.98 0.65 13.95
CA GLY A 284 7.16 1.55 13.14
C GLY A 284 6.52 0.91 11.92
N PRO A 285 6.02 1.73 10.97
CA PRO A 285 5.18 1.29 9.85
C PRO A 285 5.74 0.10 9.07
N ILE A 286 4.85 -0.67 8.44
CA ILE A 286 5.20 -1.82 7.60
C ILE A 286 4.54 -1.74 6.23
N GLN A 287 5.14 -2.43 5.27
CA GLN A 287 4.58 -2.60 3.94
C GLN A 287 3.63 -3.80 3.94
N VAL A 288 2.43 -3.62 3.40
CA VAL A 288 1.49 -4.72 3.15
C VAL A 288 0.90 -4.63 1.76
N PHE A 289 0.47 -5.80 1.29
CA PHE A 289 -0.24 -5.93 0.02
C PHE A 289 -1.66 -6.36 0.30
N ILE A 290 -2.61 -5.68 -0.33
CA ILE A 290 -4.01 -6.10 -0.32
C ILE A 290 -4.49 -6.32 -1.75
N TYR A 291 -5.43 -7.25 -1.89
CA TYR A 291 -6.19 -7.37 -3.13
C TYR A 291 -7.15 -6.19 -3.24
N VAL A 292 -7.06 -5.49 -4.36
CA VAL A 292 -7.98 -4.40 -4.64
C VAL A 292 -9.15 -4.89 -5.46
N TYR A 293 -10.33 -4.56 -4.96
CA TYR A 293 -11.59 -4.79 -5.62
C TYR A 293 -12.27 -3.45 -5.93
N ASN A 294 -13.30 -3.49 -6.78
CA ASN A 294 -13.94 -2.28 -7.31
C ASN A 294 -14.50 -1.38 -6.20
N ASP A 295 -14.95 -1.97 -5.10
CA ASP A 295 -15.50 -1.28 -3.94
C ASP A 295 -14.49 -0.36 -3.24
N LEU A 296 -13.21 -0.75 -3.16
CA LEU A 296 -12.18 0.08 -2.55
C LEU A 296 -12.00 1.41 -3.30
N ALA A 297 -12.23 1.43 -4.61
CA ALA A 297 -12.19 2.65 -5.41
C ALA A 297 -13.24 3.69 -4.97
N TYR A 298 -14.25 3.31 -4.19
CA TYR A 298 -15.30 4.19 -3.69
C TYR A 298 -15.19 4.48 -2.19
N TYR A 299 -14.16 3.95 -1.52
CA TYR A 299 -13.94 4.15 -0.09
C TYR A 299 -13.70 5.64 0.24
N GLY A 300 -14.60 6.24 1.04
CA GLY A 300 -14.52 7.65 1.44
C GLY A 300 -14.10 7.87 2.89
N CYS A 301 -14.59 7.04 3.82
CA CYS A 301 -14.24 7.08 5.24
C CYS A 301 -14.70 5.80 5.96
N GLY A 302 -14.27 5.60 7.21
CA GLY A 302 -14.72 4.50 8.07
C GLY A 302 -13.73 3.33 8.14
N ASN A 303 -14.24 2.11 8.30
CA ASN A 303 -13.42 0.90 8.27
C ASN A 303 -13.78 0.09 7.02
N PHE A 304 -12.86 0.01 6.05
CA PHE A 304 -13.08 -0.80 4.85
C PHE A 304 -13.13 -2.29 5.19
N LYS A 305 -14.15 -2.99 4.70
CA LYS A 305 -14.33 -4.44 4.83
C LYS A 305 -14.87 -4.99 3.52
N LYS A 306 -14.46 -6.19 3.16
CA LYS A 306 -14.98 -6.94 2.03
C LYS A 306 -15.67 -8.21 2.49
#